data_AF-A0A698G132-F1
#
_entry.id   AF-A0A698G132-F1
#
_cell.length_a   1.000
_cell.length_b   1.000
_cell.length_c   1.000
_cell.angle_alpha   90.00
_cell.angle_beta   90.00
_cell.angle_gamma   90.00
#
_symmetry.space_group_name_H-M   'P 1'
#
loop_
_entity.id
_entity.type
_entity.pdbx_description
1 polymer ?
#
loop_
_entity_poly.entity_id
_entity_poly.type
_entity_poly.pdbx_seq_one_letter_code
_entity_poly.pdbx_strand_id
1 'polypeptide(L)'
;MLLEFNFSKNLQVLKEINASLADKILQVKSNERFELFEKNYDIYDHKTKQFCIQNALDNLSFYEQNYKRHPFLVFFGIGNGMLIFELLKNPLKDYICIVEPEIELIYIALHLNDFSQDLQDKRLHIYLYEDINFLTFYRFFEQEKIHFFVKTYDLLLMSNFYENYEDAITTTNSLCIESIKSLVVRQGNSS
;
A
#
# COMPACT_ATOMS: atom_id res chain seq x y z
N MET A 1 -10.84 2.65 -22.10
CA MET A 1 -9.83 1.83 -22.80
C MET A 1 -8.54 1.73 -22.00
N LEU A 2 -7.96 2.86 -21.53
CA LEU A 2 -6.73 2.83 -20.71
C LEU A 2 -6.94 2.27 -19.28
N LEU A 3 -8.02 2.66 -18.59
CA LEU A 3 -8.32 2.17 -17.23
C LEU A 3 -8.49 0.65 -17.17
N GLU A 4 -9.30 0.09 -18.08
CA GLU A 4 -9.48 -1.36 -18.25
C GLU A 4 -8.19 -2.10 -18.57
N PHE A 5 -7.30 -1.46 -19.34
CA PHE A 5 -6.01 -2.02 -19.69
C PHE A 5 -5.05 -2.07 -18.49
N ASN A 6 -4.98 -1.00 -17.70
CA ASN A 6 -4.22 -0.96 -16.45
C ASN A 6 -4.71 -2.04 -15.49
N PHE A 7 -6.03 -2.09 -15.27
CA PHE A 7 -6.64 -3.06 -14.36
C PHE A 7 -6.34 -4.51 -14.78
N SER A 8 -6.49 -4.82 -16.07
CA SER A 8 -6.23 -6.16 -16.60
C SER A 8 -4.79 -6.62 -16.36
N LYS A 9 -3.81 -5.74 -16.60
CA LYS A 9 -2.39 -6.05 -16.34
C LYS A 9 -2.09 -6.26 -14.86
N ASN A 10 -2.54 -5.32 -14.03
CA ASN A 10 -2.36 -5.39 -12.58
C ASN A 10 -2.95 -6.68 -12.02
N LEU A 11 -4.18 -7.00 -12.43
CA LEU A 11 -4.88 -8.18 -11.99
C LEU A 11 -4.21 -9.48 -12.46
N GLN A 12 -3.68 -9.51 -13.70
CA GLN A 12 -2.93 -10.67 -14.19
C GLN A 12 -1.74 -10.99 -13.29
N VAL A 13 -0.93 -9.97 -12.94
CA VAL A 13 0.22 -10.15 -12.05
C VAL A 13 -0.24 -10.54 -10.64
N LEU A 14 -1.28 -9.89 -10.10
CA LEU A 14 -1.83 -10.21 -8.78
C LEU A 14 -2.31 -11.66 -8.70
N LYS A 15 -2.90 -12.23 -9.75
CA LYS A 15 -3.30 -13.65 -9.76
C LYS A 15 -2.12 -14.59 -9.57
N GLU A 16 -0.94 -14.22 -10.06
CA GLU A 16 0.28 -15.03 -9.94
C GLU A 16 0.91 -14.91 -8.54
N ILE A 17 0.90 -13.71 -7.95
CA ILE A 17 1.61 -13.44 -6.68
C ILE A 17 0.72 -13.48 -5.43
N ASN A 18 -0.58 -13.21 -5.58
CA ASN A 18 -1.57 -13.18 -4.51
C ASN A 18 -3.00 -13.45 -5.07
N ALA A 19 -3.25 -14.70 -5.45
CA ALA A 19 -4.53 -15.13 -6.03
C ALA A 19 -5.74 -14.80 -5.14
N SER A 20 -5.61 -14.93 -3.81
CA SER A 20 -6.69 -14.62 -2.86
C SER A 20 -7.14 -13.15 -2.97
N LEU A 21 -6.18 -12.22 -2.98
CA LEU A 21 -6.49 -10.80 -3.15
C LEU A 21 -7.08 -10.52 -4.53
N ALA A 22 -6.52 -11.12 -5.59
CA ALA A 22 -7.03 -10.95 -6.95
C ALA A 22 -8.51 -11.42 -7.08
N ASP A 23 -8.86 -12.54 -6.45
CA ASP A 23 -10.23 -13.07 -6.45
C ASP A 23 -11.18 -12.15 -5.68
N LYS A 24 -10.76 -11.58 -4.54
CA LYS A 24 -11.55 -10.58 -3.80
C LYS A 24 -11.78 -9.31 -4.63
N ILE A 25 -10.74 -8.80 -5.30
CA ILE A 25 -10.84 -7.62 -6.17
C ILE A 25 -11.81 -7.89 -7.33
N LEU A 26 -11.78 -9.08 -7.93
CA LEU A 26 -12.69 -9.46 -9.02
C LEU A 26 -14.16 -9.52 -8.62
N GLN A 27 -14.46 -9.69 -7.33
CA GLN A 27 -15.82 -9.69 -6.82
C GLN A 27 -16.38 -8.27 -6.63
N VAL A 28 -15.53 -7.23 -6.67
CA VAL A 28 -15.96 -5.83 -6.64
C VAL A 28 -16.61 -5.50 -7.98
N LYS A 29 -17.92 -5.29 -7.97
CA LYS A 29 -18.71 -5.09 -9.20
C LYS A 29 -18.75 -3.64 -9.67
N SER A 30 -18.66 -2.71 -8.74
CA SER A 30 -18.76 -1.28 -9.00
C SER A 30 -18.30 -0.47 -7.79
N ASN A 31 -18.07 0.81 -8.03
CA ASN A 31 -17.79 1.79 -6.99
C ASN A 31 -19.11 2.19 -6.30
N GLU A 32 -19.48 1.52 -5.21
CA GLU A 32 -20.74 1.77 -4.49
C GLU A 32 -20.57 2.75 -3.33
N ARG A 33 -19.44 2.67 -2.61
CA ARG A 33 -19.16 3.52 -1.45
C ARG A 33 -18.32 4.74 -1.82
N PHE A 34 -17.35 4.56 -2.72
CA PHE A 34 -16.34 5.55 -3.04
C PHE A 34 -16.57 6.16 -4.42
N GLU A 35 -16.94 7.44 -4.46
CA GLU A 35 -17.05 8.18 -5.72
C GLU A 35 -15.69 8.74 -6.14
N LEU A 36 -15.28 8.42 -7.38
CA LEU A 36 -14.08 8.96 -8.00
C LEU A 36 -14.45 10.18 -8.86
N PHE A 37 -13.86 11.33 -8.55
CA PHE A 37 -13.95 12.52 -9.39
C PHE A 37 -12.81 12.54 -10.40
N GLU A 38 -13.05 12.06 -11.63
CA GLU A 38 -12.00 11.90 -12.67
C GLU A 38 -11.23 13.18 -13.01
N LYS A 39 -11.81 14.36 -12.80
CA LYS A 39 -11.18 15.65 -13.12
C LYS A 39 -9.89 15.88 -12.31
N ASN A 40 -9.86 15.45 -11.06
CA ASN A 40 -8.76 15.67 -10.12
C ASN A 40 -8.35 14.40 -9.36
N TYR A 41 -8.96 13.26 -9.67
CA TYR A 41 -8.76 11.97 -9.02
C TYR A 41 -9.02 11.98 -7.50
N ASP A 42 -9.88 12.91 -7.04
CA ASP A 42 -10.34 12.91 -5.67
C ASP A 42 -11.29 11.72 -5.45
N ILE A 43 -11.30 11.20 -4.23
CA ILE A 43 -12.18 10.11 -3.84
C ILE A 43 -13.02 10.55 -2.65
N TYR A 44 -14.34 10.46 -2.77
CA TYR A 44 -15.28 10.76 -1.70
C TYR A 44 -15.97 9.50 -1.17
N ASP A 45 -15.99 9.34 0.15
CA ASP A 45 -16.68 8.24 0.81
C ASP A 45 -18.10 8.66 1.20
N HIS A 46 -19.11 8.09 0.54
CA HIS A 46 -20.51 8.35 0.83
C HIS A 46 -20.95 7.87 2.23
N LYS A 47 -20.26 6.87 2.80
CA LYS A 47 -20.59 6.33 4.13
C LYS A 47 -20.19 7.30 5.23
N THR A 48 -18.95 7.77 5.22
CA THR A 48 -18.43 8.70 6.24
C THR A 48 -18.66 10.17 5.88
N LYS A 49 -19.13 10.46 4.66
CA LYS A 49 -19.41 11.81 4.15
C LYS A 49 -18.21 12.75 4.15
N GLN A 50 -17.04 12.23 3.83
CA GLN A 50 -15.81 13.00 3.72
C GLN A 50 -14.97 12.46 2.57
N PHE A 51 -13.99 13.24 2.16
CA PHE A 51 -13.04 12.78 1.15
C PHE A 51 -12.06 11.79 1.76
N CYS A 52 -11.88 10.66 1.07
CA CYS A 52 -10.76 9.76 1.27
C CYS A 52 -9.46 10.40 0.79
N ILE A 53 -9.48 11.01 -0.40
CA ILE A 53 -8.35 11.72 -1.00
C ILE A 53 -8.84 13.03 -1.58
N GLN A 54 -8.12 14.10 -1.26
CA GLN A 54 -8.16 15.39 -1.94
C GLN A 54 -6.73 15.76 -2.32
N ASN A 55 -6.51 16.19 -3.56
CA ASN A 55 -5.20 16.60 -4.06
C ASN A 55 -4.10 15.55 -3.78
N ALA A 56 -4.20 14.40 -4.44
CA ALA A 56 -3.40 13.20 -4.16
C ALA A 56 -1.87 13.39 -4.17
N LEU A 57 -1.36 14.50 -4.74
CA LEU A 57 0.07 14.80 -4.84
C LEU A 57 0.56 15.89 -3.89
N ASP A 58 -0.30 16.51 -3.06
CA ASP A 58 0.11 17.59 -2.15
C ASP A 58 1.24 17.13 -1.21
N ASN A 59 1.20 15.87 -0.77
CA ASN A 59 2.20 15.29 0.11
C ASN A 59 3.44 14.74 -0.63
N LEU A 60 3.47 14.71 -1.97
CA LEU A 60 4.57 14.11 -2.73
C LEU A 60 5.91 14.76 -2.37
N SER A 61 5.96 16.09 -2.33
CA SER A 61 7.19 16.83 -2.02
C SER A 61 7.73 16.50 -0.63
N PHE A 62 6.85 16.31 0.36
CA PHE A 62 7.22 15.87 1.70
C PHE A 62 7.88 14.48 1.65
N TYR A 63 7.29 13.52 0.92
CA TYR A 63 7.85 12.18 0.82
C TYR A 63 9.16 12.14 0.04
N GLU A 64 9.27 12.88 -1.06
CA GLU A 64 10.49 12.98 -1.85
C GLU A 64 11.65 13.62 -1.08
N GLN A 65 11.38 14.55 -0.16
CA GLN A 65 12.41 15.20 0.65
C GLN A 65 12.85 14.32 1.82
N ASN A 66 11.88 13.77 2.57
CA ASN A 66 12.17 13.05 3.82
C ASN A 66 12.55 11.58 3.58
N TYR A 67 12.04 10.96 2.51
CA TYR A 67 12.16 9.52 2.27
C TYR A 67 12.89 9.16 0.97
N LYS A 68 13.62 10.11 0.36
CA LYS A 68 14.33 9.94 -0.92
C LYS A 68 15.21 8.69 -0.98
N ARG A 69 15.94 8.46 0.11
CA ARG A 69 16.96 7.40 0.24
C ARG A 69 16.51 6.24 1.11
N HIS A 70 15.26 6.27 1.59
CA HIS A 70 14.69 5.17 2.36
C HIS A 70 14.32 4.06 1.39
N PRO A 71 14.93 2.86 1.47
CA PRO A 71 14.68 1.80 0.49
C PRO A 71 13.27 1.22 0.64
N PHE A 72 12.64 1.38 1.81
CA PHE A 72 11.26 0.94 2.01
C PHE A 72 10.35 1.99 2.63
N LEU A 73 9.05 1.83 2.43
CA LEU A 73 7.97 2.55 3.11
C LEU A 73 6.82 1.59 3.42
N VAL A 74 6.13 1.84 4.53
CA VAL A 74 4.91 1.11 4.91
C VAL A 74 3.78 2.11 5.05
N PHE A 75 2.73 1.94 4.26
CA PHE A 75 1.55 2.79 4.25
C PHE A 75 0.35 2.04 4.83
N PHE A 76 -0.44 2.77 5.62
CA PHE A 76 -1.83 2.41 5.90
C PHE A 76 -2.72 3.25 4.98
N GLY A 77 -3.33 2.58 4.01
CA GLY A 77 -4.14 3.16 2.96
C GLY A 77 -3.45 3.27 1.60
N ILE A 78 -4.20 2.99 0.52
CA ILE A 78 -3.76 3.17 -0.88
C ILE A 78 -4.29 4.47 -1.50
N GLY A 79 -5.41 4.99 -1.00
CA GLY A 79 -6.11 6.12 -1.59
C GLY A 79 -6.48 5.86 -3.05
N ASN A 80 -6.08 6.77 -3.94
CA ASN A 80 -6.25 6.61 -5.39
C ASN A 80 -5.01 5.99 -6.10
N GLY A 81 -3.97 5.64 -5.34
CA GLY A 81 -2.72 5.07 -5.85
C GLY A 81 -1.75 6.05 -6.52
N MET A 82 -2.11 7.31 -6.81
CA MET A 82 -1.25 8.23 -7.55
C MET A 82 0.05 8.56 -6.80
N LEU A 83 -0.03 8.84 -5.50
CA LEU A 83 1.15 9.10 -4.69
C LEU A 83 2.13 7.93 -4.74
N ILE A 84 1.62 6.70 -4.59
CA ILE A 84 2.44 5.48 -4.63
C ILE A 84 3.09 5.33 -6.01
N PHE A 85 2.32 5.55 -7.07
CA PHE A 85 2.80 5.48 -8.44
C PHE A 85 3.95 6.47 -8.70
N GLU A 86 3.85 7.71 -8.20
CA GLU A 86 4.94 8.68 -8.29
C GLU A 86 6.17 8.27 -7.45
N LEU A 87 5.96 7.74 -6.23
CA LEU A 87 7.07 7.31 -5.37
C LEU A 87 7.87 6.13 -5.95
N LEU A 88 7.22 5.22 -6.69
CA LEU A 88 7.86 4.06 -7.32
C LEU A 88 8.77 4.45 -8.50
N LYS A 89 8.58 5.64 -9.10
CA LYS A 89 9.48 6.17 -10.14
C LYS A 89 10.89 6.44 -9.62
N ASN A 90 11.06 6.62 -8.30
CA ASN A 90 12.38 6.73 -7.70
C ASN A 90 13.09 5.36 -7.70
N PRO A 91 14.19 5.18 -8.43
CA PRO A 91 14.89 3.89 -8.50
C PRO A 91 15.57 3.48 -7.18
N LEU A 92 15.71 4.41 -6.23
CA LEU A 92 16.20 4.11 -4.88
C LEU A 92 15.08 3.59 -3.96
N LYS A 93 13.83 3.59 -4.42
CA LYS A 93 12.69 3.04 -3.69
C LYS A 93 12.55 1.57 -4.07
N ASP A 94 13.06 0.70 -3.20
CA ASP A 94 13.08 -0.74 -3.44
C ASP A 94 11.75 -1.40 -3.07
N TYR A 95 11.11 -0.98 -1.97
CA TYR A 95 9.93 -1.66 -1.44
C TYR A 95 8.86 -0.68 -0.92
N ILE A 96 7.61 -0.86 -1.30
CA ILE A 96 6.46 -0.19 -0.70
C ILE A 96 5.50 -1.27 -0.25
N CYS A 97 5.15 -1.27 1.03
CA CYS A 97 4.09 -2.10 1.58
C CYS A 97 2.87 -1.24 1.85
N ILE A 98 1.69 -1.70 1.44
CA ILE A 98 0.42 -1.03 1.67
C ILE A 98 -0.53 -1.99 2.36
N VAL A 99 -1.13 -1.53 3.45
CA VAL A 99 -2.26 -2.18 4.11
C VAL A 99 -3.49 -1.33 3.86
N GLU A 100 -4.46 -1.86 3.14
CA GLU A 100 -5.70 -1.15 2.80
C GLU A 100 -6.90 -1.84 3.47
N PRO A 101 -7.70 -1.14 4.28
CA PRO A 101 -8.92 -1.70 4.87
C PRO A 101 -10.08 -1.89 3.87
N GLU A 102 -10.13 -1.14 2.78
CA GLU A 102 -11.27 -1.08 1.87
C GLU A 102 -10.91 -1.58 0.47
N ILE A 103 -11.39 -2.77 0.11
CA ILE A 103 -11.09 -3.43 -1.16
C ILE A 103 -11.47 -2.60 -2.39
N GLU A 104 -12.51 -1.76 -2.28
CA GLU A 104 -12.95 -0.86 -3.35
C GLU A 104 -11.90 0.21 -3.67
N LEU A 105 -11.10 0.67 -2.69
CA LEU A 105 -10.00 1.61 -2.94
C LEU A 105 -8.84 0.93 -3.68
N ILE A 106 -8.54 -0.34 -3.39
CA ILE A 106 -7.58 -1.13 -4.19
C ILE A 106 -8.10 -1.24 -5.63
N TYR A 107 -9.36 -1.61 -5.80
CA TYR A 107 -10.00 -1.71 -7.12
C TYR A 107 -9.85 -0.41 -7.92
N ILE A 108 -10.17 0.75 -7.32
CA ILE A 108 -10.01 2.07 -7.95
C ILE A 108 -8.54 2.33 -8.33
N ALA A 109 -7.61 2.15 -7.39
CA ALA A 109 -6.19 2.43 -7.62
C ALA A 109 -5.59 1.60 -8.78
N LEU A 110 -5.99 0.34 -8.90
CA LEU A 110 -5.53 -0.55 -9.98
C LEU A 110 -6.14 -0.23 -11.36
N HIS A 111 -7.28 0.47 -11.41
CA HIS A 111 -7.78 1.04 -12.67
C HIS A 111 -7.01 2.30 -13.05
N LEU A 112 -6.69 3.14 -12.07
CA LEU A 112 -6.06 4.43 -12.31
C LEU A 112 -4.61 4.33 -12.79
N ASN A 113 -3.81 3.42 -12.22
CA ASN A 113 -2.38 3.34 -12.49
C ASN A 113 -1.94 1.91 -12.85
N ASP A 114 -0.96 1.79 -13.74
CA ASP A 114 -0.32 0.51 -14.09
C ASP A 114 0.82 0.21 -13.09
N PHE A 115 0.55 -0.66 -12.13
CA PHE A 115 1.52 -1.15 -11.13
C PHE A 115 2.12 -2.50 -11.49
N SER A 116 1.79 -3.06 -12.67
CA SER A 116 2.07 -4.46 -13.00
C SER A 116 3.55 -4.81 -12.87
N GLN A 117 4.44 -3.93 -13.33
CA GLN A 117 5.89 -4.12 -13.23
C GLN A 117 6.37 -4.08 -11.77
N ASP A 118 5.94 -3.10 -10.98
CA ASP A 118 6.34 -2.99 -9.57
C ASP A 118 5.79 -4.13 -8.70
N LEU A 119 4.61 -4.64 -9.03
CA LEU A 119 4.05 -5.85 -8.42
C LEU A 119 4.88 -7.09 -8.80
N GLN A 120 5.21 -7.24 -10.08
CA GLN A 120 5.99 -8.37 -10.59
C GLN A 120 7.40 -8.42 -9.99
N ASP A 121 8.05 -7.26 -9.91
CA ASP A 121 9.39 -7.10 -9.34
C ASP A 121 9.39 -7.11 -7.80
N LYS A 122 8.21 -7.26 -7.17
CA LYS A 122 8.03 -7.22 -5.71
C LYS A 122 8.53 -5.91 -5.09
N ARG A 123 8.46 -4.82 -5.85
CA ARG A 123 8.70 -3.45 -5.36
C ARG A 123 7.47 -2.88 -4.68
N LEU A 124 6.28 -3.34 -5.07
CA LEU A 124 5.01 -2.99 -4.45
C LEU A 124 4.35 -4.24 -3.85
N HIS A 125 3.99 -4.15 -2.58
CA HIS A 125 3.22 -5.15 -1.85
C HIS A 125 1.90 -4.52 -1.39
N ILE A 126 0.77 -5.11 -1.79
CA ILE A 126 -0.56 -4.67 -1.39
C ILE A 126 -1.23 -5.78 -0.60
N TYR A 127 -1.71 -5.45 0.58
CA TYR A 127 -2.46 -6.36 1.45
C TYR A 127 -3.79 -5.74 1.84
N LEU A 128 -4.85 -6.54 1.79
CA LEU A 128 -6.12 -6.19 2.41
C LEU A 128 -5.98 -6.39 3.93
N TYR A 129 -6.45 -5.44 4.73
CA TYR A 129 -6.29 -5.45 6.19
C TYR A 129 -6.71 -6.78 6.84
N GLU A 130 -7.83 -7.35 6.42
CA GLU A 130 -8.34 -8.60 7.01
C GLU A 130 -7.44 -9.83 6.78
N ASP A 131 -6.51 -9.76 5.84
CA ASP A 131 -5.60 -10.86 5.49
C ASP A 131 -4.21 -10.73 6.15
N ILE A 132 -3.90 -9.59 6.79
CA ILE A 132 -2.58 -9.36 7.38
C ILE A 132 -2.41 -10.18 8.66
N ASN A 133 -1.17 -10.59 8.89
CA ASN A 133 -0.75 -11.27 10.11
C ASN A 133 0.75 -11.07 10.33
N PHE A 134 1.27 -11.60 11.44
CA PHE A 134 2.70 -11.54 11.75
C PHE A 134 3.58 -12.00 10.58
N LEU A 135 3.25 -13.13 9.94
CA LEU A 135 4.07 -13.68 8.87
C LEU A 135 4.11 -12.78 7.62
N THR A 136 3.05 -12.01 7.39
CA THR A 136 2.97 -11.02 6.31
C THR A 136 4.10 -10.00 6.43
N PHE A 137 4.22 -9.38 7.59
CA PHE A 137 5.25 -8.38 7.84
C PHE A 137 6.62 -9.00 8.07
N TYR A 138 6.71 -10.15 8.71
CA TYR A 138 7.98 -10.86 8.88
C TYR A 138 8.67 -11.10 7.53
N ARG A 139 7.92 -11.61 6.52
CA ARG A 139 8.44 -11.83 5.16
C ARG A 139 8.78 -10.54 4.43
N PHE A 140 8.00 -9.48 4.67
CA PHE A 140 8.30 -8.16 4.10
C PHE A 140 9.60 -7.59 4.68
N PHE A 141 9.78 -7.61 6.01
CA PHE A 141 10.97 -7.05 6.65
C PHE A 141 12.22 -7.94 6.52
N GLU A 142 12.09 -9.21 6.11
CA GLU A 142 13.22 -10.12 5.85
C GLU A 142 13.99 -9.76 4.55
N GLN A 143 13.48 -8.85 3.72
CA GLN A 143 14.16 -8.40 2.50
C GLN A 143 15.53 -7.77 2.81
N GLU A 144 16.56 -8.15 2.05
CA GLU A 144 17.97 -7.84 2.34
C GLU A 144 18.23 -6.33 2.51
N LYS A 145 17.66 -5.48 1.64
CA LYS A 145 17.89 -4.03 1.74
C LYS A 145 17.08 -3.36 2.85
N ILE A 146 16.00 -3.98 3.32
CA ILE A 146 15.20 -3.46 4.44
C ILE A 146 15.95 -3.66 5.75
N HIS A 147 16.68 -4.78 5.88
CA HIS A 147 17.37 -5.16 7.10
C HIS A 147 18.21 -4.02 7.72
N PHE A 148 19.01 -3.31 6.92
CA PHE A 148 19.87 -2.23 7.40
C PHE A 148 19.11 -0.96 7.81
N PHE A 149 17.86 -0.81 7.35
CA PHE A 149 17.04 0.38 7.55
C PHE A 149 15.84 0.10 8.46
N VAL A 150 15.64 -1.12 8.94
CA VAL A 150 14.42 -1.52 9.66
C VAL A 150 14.14 -0.68 10.92
N LYS A 151 15.18 -0.08 11.52
CA LYS A 151 15.07 0.84 12.66
C LYS A 151 14.43 2.20 12.31
N THR A 152 14.36 2.56 11.03
CA THR A 152 13.70 3.78 10.54
C THR A 152 12.26 3.53 10.10
N TYR A 153 11.72 2.34 10.41
CA TYR A 153 10.32 2.01 10.18
C TYR A 153 9.39 3.06 10.81
N ASP A 154 8.38 3.44 10.02
CA ASP A 154 7.23 4.20 10.45
C ASP A 154 6.00 3.70 9.68
N LEU A 155 4.81 3.87 10.26
CA LEU A 155 3.54 3.56 9.61
C LEU A 155 2.91 4.85 9.08
N LEU A 156 2.98 5.03 7.76
CA LEU A 156 2.58 6.27 7.10
C LEU A 156 1.09 6.21 6.75
N LEU A 157 0.30 7.16 7.23
CA LEU A 157 -1.11 7.28 6.82
C LEU A 157 -1.19 7.96 5.46
N MET A 158 -1.96 7.37 4.53
CA MET A 158 -2.14 7.94 3.20
C MET A 158 -2.86 9.30 3.23
N SER A 159 -3.83 9.44 4.13
CA SER A 159 -4.58 10.67 4.36
C SER A 159 -5.29 10.61 5.72
N ASN A 160 -5.80 11.75 6.19
CA ASN A 160 -6.54 11.85 7.45
C ASN A 160 -7.82 11.00 7.45
N PHE A 161 -8.35 10.62 6.29
CA PHE A 161 -9.48 9.69 6.20
C PHE A 161 -9.19 8.35 6.90
N TYR A 162 -7.94 7.90 6.88
CA TYR A 162 -7.59 6.62 7.48
C TYR A 162 -7.60 6.66 9.02
N GLU A 163 -7.65 7.84 9.65
CA GLU A 163 -7.79 7.97 11.11
C GLU A 163 -9.09 7.33 11.64
N ASN A 164 -10.11 7.15 10.78
CA ASN A 164 -11.33 6.41 11.14
C ASN A 164 -11.09 4.91 11.43
N TYR A 165 -9.91 4.37 11.14
CA TYR A 165 -9.55 2.96 11.30
C TYR A 165 -8.51 2.76 12.42
N GLU A 166 -8.63 3.49 13.54
CA GLU A 166 -7.67 3.51 14.65
C GLU A 166 -7.26 2.12 15.16
N ASP A 167 -8.23 1.21 15.36
CA ASP A 167 -7.96 -0.17 15.79
C ASP A 167 -7.14 -0.95 14.77
N ALA A 168 -7.44 -0.77 13.48
CA ALA A 168 -6.74 -1.43 12.38
C ALA A 168 -5.33 -0.89 12.19
N ILE A 169 -5.15 0.43 12.35
CA ILE A 169 -3.83 1.08 12.37
C ILE A 169 -3.00 0.54 13.53
N THR A 170 -3.57 0.49 14.73
CA THR A 170 -2.90 0.00 15.94
C THR A 170 -2.48 -1.46 15.78
N THR A 171 -3.38 -2.30 15.27
CA THR A 171 -3.10 -3.72 15.00
C THR A 171 -1.99 -3.89 13.96
N THR A 172 -2.09 -3.18 12.84
CA THR A 172 -1.08 -3.19 11.77
C THR A 172 0.29 -2.80 12.31
N ASN A 173 0.36 -1.69 13.06
CA ASN A 173 1.61 -1.20 13.62
C ASN A 173 2.21 -2.20 14.61
N SER A 174 1.38 -2.83 15.43
CA SER A 174 1.80 -3.85 16.39
C SER A 174 2.41 -5.06 15.70
N LEU A 175 1.76 -5.58 14.65
CA LEU A 175 2.27 -6.69 13.86
C LEU A 175 3.60 -6.35 13.17
N CYS A 176 3.76 -5.14 12.63
CA CYS A 176 5.02 -4.67 12.09
C CYS A 176 6.13 -4.66 13.15
N ILE A 177 5.88 -4.03 14.30
CA ILE A 177 6.85 -3.90 15.39
C ILE A 177 7.26 -5.28 15.92
N GLU A 178 6.32 -6.19 16.10
CA GLU A 178 6.58 -7.57 16.54
C GLU A 178 7.45 -8.34 15.54
N SER A 179 7.16 -8.18 14.25
CA SER A 179 7.91 -8.81 13.16
C SER A 179 9.35 -8.30 13.13
N ILE A 180 9.53 -6.99 13.22
CA ILE A 180 10.85 -6.33 13.27
C ILE A 180 11.64 -6.82 14.50
N LYS A 181 11.02 -6.82 15.69
CA LYS A 181 11.67 -7.31 16.92
C LYS A 181 12.16 -8.75 16.75
N SER A 182 11.32 -9.60 16.17
CA SER A 182 11.66 -11.02 15.96
C SER A 182 12.84 -11.19 14.99
N LEU A 183 12.91 -10.40 13.93
CA LEU A 183 14.04 -10.39 13.00
C LEU A 183 15.34 -9.92 13.65
N VAL A 184 15.28 -8.84 14.44
CA VAL A 184 16.45 -8.31 15.16
C VAL A 184 16.97 -9.30 16.20
N VAL A 185 16.09 -9.97 16.95
CA VAL A 185 16.48 -11.00 17.93
C VAL A 185 17.15 -12.20 17.26
N ARG A 186 16.59 -12.70 16.15
CA ARG A 186 17.17 -13.80 15.38
C ARG A 186 18.61 -13.49 14.95
N GLN A 187 18.88 -12.25 14.54
CA GLN A 187 20.22 -11.83 14.13
C GLN A 187 21.19 -11.72 15.29
N GLY A 188 20.76 -11.12 16.41
CA GLY A 188 21.58 -11.05 17.62
C GLY A 188 21.98 -12.42 18.16
N ASN A 189 21.13 -13.44 18.00
CA ASN A 189 21.40 -14.81 18.39
C ASN A 189 22.20 -15.63 17.37
N SER A 190 22.37 -15.11 16.14
CA SER A 190 23.16 -15.74 15.07
C SER A 190 24.57 -15.14 14.94
N SER A 191 24.93 -14.21 15.84
CA SER A 191 26.24 -13.52 15.92
C SER A 191 27.15 -14.11 16.99
#